data_AF-A0A380JSB0-F1
#
_entry.id   AF-A0A380JSB0-F1
#
_cell.length_a   1.000
_cell.length_b   1.000
_cell.length_c   1.000
_cell.angle_alpha   90.00
_cell.angle_beta   90.00
_cell.angle_gamma   90.00
#
_symmetry.space_group_name_H-M   'P 1'
#
loop_
_entity.id
_entity.type
_entity.pdbx_description
1 polymer ?
#
loop_
_entity_poly.entity_id
_entity_poly.type
_entity_poly.pdbx_seq_one_letter_code
_entity_poly.pdbx_strand_id
1 'polypeptide(L)'
;MSRHRQFNNDIKYTPKSYDILLPYDISELLIARRGKIKVSDEVLADKIGIYTWKLKALLKRKILPNESECKLIIDFLREVKG
;
A
#
# COMPACT_ATOMS: atom_id res chain seq x y z
N MET A 1 28.03 4.79 -1.04
CA MET A 1 27.27 3.95 -2.00
C MET A 1 25.81 3.93 -1.58
N SER A 2 24.99 4.84 -2.11
CA SER A 2 23.54 4.85 -1.86
C SER A 2 22.88 3.84 -2.80
N ARG A 3 22.42 2.71 -2.24
CA ARG A 3 21.58 1.76 -2.98
C ARG A 3 20.16 2.31 -3.00
N HIS A 4 19.81 3.11 -4.00
CA HIS A 4 18.41 3.36 -4.32
C HIS A 4 17.84 2.05 -4.86
N ARG A 5 17.15 1.31 -4.00
CA ARG A 5 16.42 0.10 -4.38
C ARG A 5 15.27 0.55 -5.27
N GLN A 6 15.45 0.50 -6.58
CA GLN A 6 14.36 0.67 -7.52
C GLN A 6 13.42 -0.53 -7.31
N PHE A 7 12.22 -0.24 -6.83
CA PHE A 7 11.15 -1.21 -6.68
C PHE A 7 10.75 -1.64 -8.10
N ASN A 8 11.18 -2.83 -8.52
CA ASN A 8 10.82 -3.34 -9.84
C ASN A 8 9.31 -3.51 -9.92
N ASN A 9 8.65 -2.82 -10.85
CA ASN A 9 7.21 -2.87 -11.11
C ASN A 9 6.66 -4.29 -11.42
N ASP A 10 7.53 -5.28 -11.59
CA ASP A 10 7.22 -6.70 -11.83
C ASP A 10 6.99 -7.51 -10.54
N ILE A 11 6.24 -6.96 -9.59
CA ILE A 11 5.94 -7.66 -8.34
C ILE A 11 4.87 -8.73 -8.57
N LYS A 12 5.33 -9.88 -9.07
CA LYS A 12 4.55 -11.11 -9.21
C LYS A 12 4.02 -11.59 -7.84
N TYR A 13 4.73 -11.29 -6.74
CA TYR A 13 4.43 -11.80 -5.39
C TYR A 13 4.31 -10.70 -4.33
N THR A 14 3.25 -10.74 -3.53
CA THR A 14 3.15 -9.91 -2.32
C THR A 14 4.28 -10.33 -1.38
N PRO A 15 5.05 -9.41 -0.80
CA PRO A 15 6.20 -9.76 0.02
C PRO A 15 5.80 -10.60 1.26
N LYS A 16 6.61 -11.64 1.57
CA LYS A 16 6.39 -12.55 2.70
C LYS A 16 6.67 -11.90 4.07
N SER A 17 7.57 -10.91 4.15
CA SER A 17 7.94 -10.23 5.40
C SER A 17 7.90 -8.69 5.26
N TYR A 18 7.57 -8.02 6.38
CA TYR A 18 7.47 -6.58 6.55
C TYR A 18 8.84 -5.89 6.72
N ASP A 19 9.88 -6.63 7.16
CA ASP A 19 11.18 -6.05 7.55
C ASP A 19 11.95 -5.34 6.44
N ILE A 20 11.52 -5.53 5.19
CA ILE A 20 12.26 -5.09 4.01
C ILE A 20 11.48 -4.04 3.20
N LEU A 21 10.18 -3.84 3.47
CA LEU A 21 9.36 -2.89 2.73
C LEU A 21 9.35 -1.53 3.41
N LEU A 22 9.71 -0.51 2.64
CA LEU A 22 9.58 0.86 3.09
C LEU A 22 8.12 1.32 2.94
N PRO A 23 7.67 2.32 3.72
CA PRO A 23 6.35 2.94 3.53
C PRO A 23 6.09 3.39 2.08
N TYR A 24 7.15 3.75 1.37
CA TYR A 24 7.12 4.09 -0.05
C TYR A 24 6.66 2.92 -0.92
N ASP A 25 7.28 1.76 -0.75
CA ASP A 25 6.99 0.52 -1.49
C ASP A 25 5.52 0.09 -1.30
N ILE A 26 5.02 0.22 -0.06
CA ILE A 26 3.63 -0.11 0.31
C ILE A 26 2.65 0.84 -0.38
N SER A 27 3.01 2.12 -0.45
CA SER A 27 2.18 3.13 -1.10
C SER A 27 2.10 2.86 -2.61
N GLU A 28 3.22 2.53 -3.26
CA GLU A 28 3.24 2.15 -4.68
C GLU A 28 2.43 0.87 -4.94
N LEU A 29 2.54 -0.15 -4.08
CA LEU A 29 1.74 -1.37 -4.19
C LEU A 29 0.23 -1.07 -4.11
N LEU A 30 -0.18 -0.23 -3.17
CA LEU A 30 -1.58 0.14 -3.01
C LEU A 30 -2.08 0.92 -4.22
N ILE A 31 -1.30 1.85 -4.76
CA ILE A 31 -1.64 2.62 -5.97
C ILE A 31 -1.75 1.69 -7.18
N ALA A 32 -0.78 0.80 -7.39
CA ALA A 32 -0.78 -0.16 -8.47
C ALA A 32 -2.01 -1.08 -8.42
N ARG A 33 -2.46 -1.45 -7.22
CA ARG A 33 -3.64 -2.29 -7.02
C ARG A 33 -4.95 -1.52 -7.03
N ARG A 34 -4.93 -0.21 -6.73
CA ARG A 34 -6.12 0.67 -6.78
C ARG A 34 -6.84 0.57 -8.11
N GLY A 35 -6.11 0.48 -9.22
CA GLY A 35 -6.68 0.32 -10.56
C GLY A 35 -7.51 -0.96 -10.75
N LYS A 36 -7.24 -2.01 -9.96
CA LYS A 36 -8.01 -3.27 -9.97
C LYS A 36 -9.19 -3.23 -8.98
N ILE A 37 -9.15 -2.35 -7.98
CA ILE A 37 -10.15 -2.26 -6.92
C ILE A 37 -11.19 -1.21 -7.31
N LYS A 38 -12.33 -1.64 -7.86
CA LYS A 38 -13.46 -0.77 -8.24
C LYS A 38 -14.41 -0.44 -7.07
N VAL A 39 -13.87 0.08 -5.97
CA VAL A 39 -14.67 0.59 -4.83
C VAL A 39 -14.35 2.05 -4.54
N SER A 40 -15.24 2.78 -3.86
CA SER A 40 -14.97 4.18 -3.47
C SER A 40 -13.78 4.27 -2.51
N ASP A 41 -13.14 5.45 -2.42
CA ASP A 41 -12.05 5.68 -1.46
C ASP A 41 -12.53 5.46 -0.01
N GLU A 42 -13.79 5.77 0.29
CA GLU A 42 -14.40 5.59 1.62
C GLU A 42 -14.51 4.11 1.97
N VAL A 43 -15.07 3.30 1.07
CA VAL A 43 -15.18 1.85 1.27
C VAL A 43 -13.80 1.20 1.33
N LEU A 44 -12.84 1.68 0.54
CA LEU A 44 -11.47 1.15 0.57
C LEU A 44 -10.78 1.48 1.90
N ALA A 45 -10.93 2.72 2.40
CA ALA A 45 -10.35 3.14 3.65
C ALA A 45 -10.93 2.35 4.83
N ASP A 46 -12.25 2.15 4.82
CA ASP A 46 -12.96 1.33 5.81
C ASP A 46 -12.47 -0.13 5.81
N LYS A 47 -12.35 -0.75 4.63
CA LYS A 47 -11.81 -2.11 4.48
C LYS A 47 -10.36 -2.26 4.97
N ILE A 48 -9.54 -1.24 4.78
CA ILE A 48 -8.15 -1.24 5.28
C ILE A 48 -8.13 -0.92 6.79
N GLY A 49 -9.16 -0.27 7.33
CA GLY A 49 -9.18 0.21 8.72
C GLY A 49 -8.40 1.51 8.93
N ILE A 50 -8.32 2.37 7.91
CA ILE A 50 -7.66 3.69 8.00
C ILE A 50 -8.65 4.82 7.68
N TYR A 51 -8.31 6.03 8.11
CA TYR A 51 -9.13 7.19 7.78
C TYR A 51 -9.12 7.50 6.28
N THR A 52 -10.29 7.83 5.72
CA THR A 52 -10.46 8.19 4.30
C THR A 52 -9.55 9.34 3.87
N TRP A 53 -9.36 10.34 4.73
CA TRP A 53 -8.49 11.47 4.40
C TRP A 53 -7.02 11.04 4.30
N LYS A 54 -6.57 10.07 5.12
CA LYS A 54 -5.23 9.51 5.04
C LYS A 54 -5.03 8.70 3.77
N LEU A 55 -6.01 7.85 3.41
CA LEU A 55 -5.97 7.13 2.15
C LEU A 55 -5.89 8.10 0.96
N LYS A 56 -6.72 9.14 0.93
CA LYS A 56 -6.68 10.18 -0.11
C LYS A 56 -5.33 10.89 -0.15
N ALA A 57 -4.72 11.17 1.01
CA ALA A 57 -3.41 11.80 1.09
C ALA A 57 -2.28 10.89 0.59
N LEU A 58 -2.35 9.60 0.89
CA LEU A 58 -1.41 8.59 0.37
C LEU A 58 -1.52 8.50 -1.16
N LEU A 59 -2.75 8.35 -1.69
CA LEU A 59 -2.97 8.19 -3.12
C LEU A 59 -2.64 9.46 -3.93
N LYS A 60 -3.00 10.66 -3.44
CA LYS A 60 -2.86 11.91 -4.21
C LYS A 60 -1.58 12.68 -3.91
N ARG A 61 -1.17 12.72 -2.64
CA ARG A 61 -0.05 13.54 -2.17
C ARG A 61 1.21 12.72 -1.88
N LYS A 62 1.15 11.40 -2.09
CA LYS A 62 2.23 10.45 -1.77
C LYS A 62 2.72 10.59 -0.32
N ILE A 63 1.81 10.93 0.59
CA ILE A 63 2.13 10.93 2.02
C ILE A 63 2.33 9.49 2.46
N LEU A 64 3.47 9.23 3.05
CA LEU A 64 3.84 7.89 3.48
C LEU A 64 3.01 7.47 4.70
N PRO A 65 2.44 6.26 4.69
CA PRO A 65 1.77 5.70 5.86
C PRO A 65 2.77 5.47 6.99
N ASN A 66 2.30 5.55 8.23
CA ASN A 66 3.10 5.15 9.39
C ASN A 66 3.21 3.61 9.49
N GLU A 67 4.02 3.10 10.42
CA GLU A 67 4.28 1.66 10.54
C GLU A 67 2.99 0.84 10.80
N SER A 68 2.07 1.34 11.61
CA SER A 68 0.80 0.66 11.89
C SER A 68 -0.10 0.61 10.65
N GLU A 69 -0.18 1.70 9.91
CA GLU A 69 -0.95 1.80 8.65
C GLU A 69 -0.34 0.91 7.56
N CYS A 70 0.99 0.82 7.52
CA CYS A 70 1.71 -0.09 6.63
C CYS A 70 1.25 -1.54 6.83
N LYS A 71 1.10 -1.98 8.08
CA LYS A 71 0.62 -3.34 8.42
C LYS A 71 -0.80 -3.56 7.92
N LEU A 72 -1.71 -2.64 8.22
CA LEU A 72 -3.11 -2.69 7.79
C LEU A 72 -3.26 -2.76 6.26
N ILE A 73 -2.53 -1.90 5.54
CA ILE A 73 -2.56 -1.87 4.07
C ILE A 73 -2.05 -3.20 3.51
N ILE A 74 -0.97 -3.76 4.04
CA ILE A 74 -0.44 -5.04 3.57
C ILE A 74 -1.40 -6.18 3.85
N ASP A 75 -1.99 -6.24 5.04
CA ASP A 75 -2.93 -7.30 5.41
C ASP A 75 -4.13 -7.29 4.46
N PHE A 76 -4.67 -6.10 4.17
CA PHE A 76 -5.67 -5.93 3.12
C PHE A 76 -5.18 -6.40 1.74
N LEU A 77 -3.96 -6.03 1.33
CA LEU A 77 -3.40 -6.46 0.05
C LEU A 77 -3.15 -7.98 -0.02
N ARG A 78 -2.93 -8.65 1.12
CA ARG A 78 -2.83 -10.11 1.21
C ARG A 78 -4.20 -10.76 1.05
N GLU A 79 -5.21 -10.27 1.76
CA GLU A 79 -6.59 -10.77 1.69
C GLU A 79 -7.12 -10.71 0.25
N VAL A 80 -6.88 -9.61 -0.46
CA VAL A 80 -7.33 -9.45 -1.86
C VAL A 80 -6.56 -10.35 -2.85
N LYS A 81 -5.48 -11.05 -2.42
CA LYS A 81 -4.69 -11.94 -3.30
C LYS A 81 -4.95 -13.43 -3.04
N GLY A 82 -5.55 -13.78 -1.91
CA GLY A 82 -6.09 -15.12 -1.65
C GLY A 82 -7.40 -15.31 -2.37
#